data_AF-A0A975J742-F1
#
_entry.id   AF-A0A975J742-F1
#
_cell.length_a   1.000
_cell.length_b   1.000
_cell.length_c   1.000
_cell.angle_alpha   90.00
_cell.angle_beta   90.00
_cell.angle_gamma   90.00
#
_symmetry.space_group_name_H-M   'P 1'
#
loop_
_entity.id
_entity.type
_entity.pdbx_description
1 polymer ?
#
loop_
_entity_poly.entity_id
_entity_poly.type
_entity_poly.pdbx_seq_one_letter_code
_entity_poly.pdbx_strand_id
1 'polypeptide(L)'
;MKFGNFDIDCDIVATQKYRDYYNEKCECEECGYFRNNFNIYYPKIVEILSWFGIDIMYPLEIMDLGIDRDKNKIEYSVYYSVKGKLPIDKIEHIDDEVSFILRNWNIASESYSNTGMIAPYFIVEVSNIFLPY
;
A
#
# COMPACT_ATOMS: atom_id res chain seq x y z
N MET A 1 0.12 1.99 -16.79
CA MET A 1 -0.10 0.54 -16.53
C MET A 1 -1.59 0.23 -16.51
N LYS A 2 -1.99 -1.02 -16.73
CA LYS A 2 -3.39 -1.43 -16.57
C LYS A 2 -3.63 -2.03 -15.18
N PHE A 3 -4.70 -1.60 -14.52
CA PHE A 3 -5.16 -2.17 -13.26
C PHE A 3 -6.68 -2.31 -13.31
N GLY A 4 -7.16 -3.56 -13.36
CA GLY A 4 -8.53 -3.84 -13.77
C GLY A 4 -8.84 -3.26 -15.14
N ASN A 5 -9.88 -2.43 -15.22
CA ASN A 5 -10.31 -1.76 -16.45
C ASN A 5 -9.75 -0.34 -16.61
N PHE A 6 -8.78 0.06 -15.78
CA PHE A 6 -8.24 1.41 -15.75
C PHE A 6 -6.82 1.47 -16.30
N ASP A 7 -6.56 2.47 -17.14
CA ASP A 7 -5.22 2.88 -17.52
C ASP A 7 -4.72 3.93 -16.50
N ILE A 8 -3.73 3.55 -15.71
CA ILE A 8 -3.14 4.38 -14.66
C ILE A 8 -1.79 4.93 -15.14
N ASP A 9 -1.57 6.22 -14.93
CA ASP A 9 -0.26 6.86 -15.13
C ASP A 9 0.60 6.71 -13.87
N CYS A 10 1.78 6.11 -14.01
CA CYS A 10 2.72 5.85 -12.93
C CYS A 10 4.16 6.13 -13.36
N ASP A 11 4.89 6.89 -12.55
CA ASP A 11 6.33 7.04 -12.65
C ASP A 11 7.01 6.11 -11.63
N ILE A 12 7.32 4.90 -12.08
CA ILE A 12 7.95 3.85 -11.26
C ILE A 12 9.27 4.32 -10.65
N VAL A 13 10.09 5.04 -11.42
CA VAL A 13 11.41 5.50 -10.98
C VAL A 13 11.26 6.53 -9.87
N ALA A 14 10.33 7.47 -10.02
CA ALA A 14 10.05 8.46 -8.99
C ALA A 14 9.38 7.83 -7.76
N THR A 15 8.49 6.85 -7.92
CA THR A 15 7.92 6.08 -6.79
C THR A 15 9.02 5.41 -5.98
N GLN A 16 9.99 4.76 -6.61
CA GLN A 16 11.09 4.09 -5.90
C GLN A 16 12.01 5.05 -5.13
N LYS A 17 12.15 6.29 -5.60
CA LYS A 17 12.91 7.35 -4.91
C LYS A 17 12.22 7.86 -3.64
N TYR A 18 10.96 7.50 -3.39
CA TYR A 18 10.26 7.84 -2.16
C TYR A 18 11.05 7.44 -0.89
N ARG A 19 11.77 6.31 -0.92
CA ARG A 19 12.65 5.86 0.17
C ARG A 19 13.78 6.83 0.50
N ASP A 20 14.20 7.66 -0.46
CA ASP A 20 15.26 8.63 -0.25
C ASP A 20 14.80 9.77 0.68
N TYR A 21 13.48 9.96 0.78
CA TYR A 21 12.82 10.93 1.65
C TYR A 21 12.21 10.30 2.91
N TYR A 22 11.76 9.04 2.84
CA TYR A 22 11.18 8.28 3.95
C TYR A 22 12.03 7.03 4.23
N ASN A 23 13.16 7.25 4.89
CA ASN A 23 14.13 6.21 5.22
C ASN A 23 13.97 5.66 6.65
N GLU A 24 13.26 6.36 7.52
CA GLU A 24 13.00 5.95 8.90
C GLU A 24 11.77 5.05 8.97
N LYS A 25 12.00 3.76 9.24
CA LYS A 25 10.93 2.77 9.41
C LYS A 25 10.49 2.73 10.86
N CYS A 26 9.20 2.50 11.10
CA CYS A 26 8.74 2.09 12.42
C CYS A 26 9.39 0.75 12.81
N GLU A 27 10.09 0.70 13.93
CA GLU A 27 10.78 -0.52 14.39
C GLU A 27 9.97 -1.28 15.45
N CYS A 28 8.68 -0.97 15.62
CA CYS A 28 7.82 -1.74 16.53
C CYS A 28 7.67 -3.19 16.07
N GLU A 29 7.36 -4.07 17.02
CA GLU A 29 7.30 -5.52 16.81
C GLU A 29 6.27 -5.88 15.74
N GLU A 30 5.10 -5.23 15.76
CA GLU A 30 3.99 -5.44 14.83
C GLU A 30 4.37 -5.05 13.39
N CYS A 31 5.02 -3.91 13.21
CA CYS A 31 5.52 -3.48 11.91
C CYS A 31 6.63 -4.41 11.40
N GLY A 32 7.50 -4.88 12.29
CA GLY A 32 8.52 -5.89 11.97
C GLY A 32 7.89 -7.21 11.53
N TYR A 33 6.90 -7.69 12.28
CA TYR A 33 6.15 -8.90 11.99
C TYR A 33 5.48 -8.83 10.62
N PHE A 34 4.77 -7.74 10.32
CA PHE A 34 4.15 -7.53 9.02
C PHE A 34 5.17 -7.63 7.88
N ARG A 35 6.28 -6.87 7.95
CA ARG A 35 7.30 -6.86 6.88
C ARG A 35 7.93 -8.23 6.64
N ASN A 36 8.15 -8.99 7.70
CA ASN A 36 8.75 -10.33 7.61
C ASN A 36 7.80 -11.36 6.98
N ASN A 37 6.49 -11.15 7.07
CA ASN A 37 5.50 -12.15 6.68
C ASN A 37 4.68 -11.78 5.44
N PHE A 38 4.49 -10.50 5.12
CA PHE A 38 3.57 -10.07 4.07
C PHE A 38 3.88 -10.71 2.71
N ASN A 39 5.15 -10.72 2.27
CA ASN A 39 5.55 -11.37 1.02
C ASN A 39 5.44 -12.90 1.04
N ILE A 40 5.55 -13.52 2.23
CA ILE A 40 5.44 -14.98 2.37
C ILE A 40 4.00 -15.42 2.13
N TYR A 41 3.03 -14.70 2.72
CA TYR A 41 1.62 -15.07 2.67
C TYR A 41 0.86 -14.47 1.48
N TYR A 42 1.31 -13.32 0.96
CA TYR A 42 0.66 -12.59 -0.13
C TYR A 42 1.61 -12.28 -1.32
N PRO A 43 2.36 -13.25 -1.87
CA PRO A 43 3.35 -12.99 -2.91
C PRO A 43 2.75 -12.37 -4.19
N LYS A 44 1.51 -12.76 -4.55
CA LYS A 44 0.79 -12.17 -5.70
C LYS A 44 0.48 -10.68 -5.50
N ILE A 45 0.07 -10.31 -4.29
CA ILE A 45 -0.20 -8.91 -3.94
C ILE A 45 1.09 -8.09 -3.99
N VAL A 46 2.19 -8.66 -3.50
CA VAL A 46 3.52 -8.03 -3.61
C VAL A 46 3.93 -7.84 -5.07
N GLU A 47 3.67 -8.83 -5.93
CA GLU A 47 3.90 -8.70 -7.37
C GLU A 47 3.08 -7.55 -7.98
N ILE A 48 1.79 -7.44 -7.66
CA ILE A 48 0.92 -6.34 -8.12
C ILE A 48 1.48 -4.99 -7.66
N LEU A 49 1.86 -4.86 -6.38
CA LEU A 49 2.45 -3.64 -5.83
C LEU A 49 3.75 -3.26 -6.53
N SER A 50 4.56 -4.26 -6.92
CA SER A 50 5.81 -4.02 -7.65
C SER A 50 5.59 -3.36 -9.02
N TRP A 51 4.43 -3.57 -9.67
CA TRP A 51 4.10 -2.93 -10.93
C TRP A 51 3.92 -1.40 -10.80
N PHE A 52 3.59 -0.91 -9.60
CA PHE A 52 3.55 0.51 -9.27
C PHE A 52 4.92 1.08 -8.89
N GLY A 53 5.96 0.25 -8.78
CA GLY A 53 7.26 0.63 -8.25
C GLY A 53 7.33 0.65 -6.72
N ILE A 54 6.35 0.07 -6.03
CA ILE A 54 6.30 0.04 -4.57
C ILE A 54 7.33 -0.95 -4.02
N ASP A 55 8.09 -0.50 -3.03
CA ASP A 55 8.87 -1.36 -2.14
C ASP A 55 8.06 -1.60 -0.87
N ILE A 56 7.58 -2.84 -0.69
CA ILE A 56 6.74 -3.23 0.45
C ILE A 56 7.43 -3.09 1.81
N MET A 57 8.75 -2.92 1.84
CA MET A 57 9.51 -2.70 3.06
C MET A 57 9.45 -1.24 3.55
N TYR A 58 8.91 -0.33 2.75
CA TYR A 58 8.80 1.10 3.02
C TYR A 58 7.36 1.61 2.79
N PRO A 59 6.36 1.06 3.51
CA PRO A 59 5.02 1.63 3.51
C PRO A 59 5.03 3.01 4.17
N LEU A 60 4.07 3.85 3.78
CA LEU A 60 3.72 5.08 4.51
C LEU A 60 3.30 4.73 5.94
N GLU A 61 2.46 3.71 6.06
CA GLU A 61 1.86 3.28 7.32
C GLU A 61 1.49 1.80 7.23
N ILE A 62 1.72 1.08 8.33
CA ILE A 62 1.21 -0.26 8.59
C ILE A 62 0.26 -0.10 9.77
N MET A 63 -1.02 -0.39 9.57
CA MET A 63 -2.03 -0.38 10.61
C MET A 63 -2.30 -1.82 11.06
N ASP A 64 -1.96 -2.13 12.30
CA ASP A 64 -2.43 -3.34 12.99
C ASP A 64 -3.87 -3.09 13.46
N LEU A 65 -4.80 -3.89 12.95
CA LEU A 65 -6.24 -3.79 13.24
C LEU A 65 -6.68 -4.78 14.33
N GLY A 66 -5.73 -5.47 14.95
CA GLY A 66 -5.95 -6.42 16.02
C GLY A 66 -6.22 -7.84 15.53
N ILE A 67 -6.55 -8.70 16.49
CA ILE A 67 -6.77 -10.13 16.26
C ILE A 67 -8.20 -10.37 15.78
N ASP A 68 -8.33 -10.94 14.58
CA ASP A 68 -9.54 -11.61 14.13
C ASP A 68 -9.62 -12.98 14.83
N ARG A 69 -10.54 -13.10 15.78
CA ARG A 69 -10.72 -14.30 16.60
C ARG A 69 -11.28 -15.49 15.83
N ASP A 70 -12.07 -15.23 14.79
CA ASP A 70 -12.69 -16.29 14.00
C ASP A 70 -11.64 -16.93 13.07
N LYS A 71 -10.71 -16.11 12.56
CA LYS A 71 -9.60 -16.57 11.72
C LYS A 71 -8.35 -16.98 12.50
N ASN A 72 -8.27 -16.60 13.78
CA ASN A 72 -7.08 -16.74 14.62
C ASN A 72 -5.83 -16.14 13.95
N LYS A 73 -5.97 -14.90 13.47
CA LYS A 73 -4.98 -14.15 12.69
C LYS A 73 -4.98 -12.67 13.08
N ILE A 74 -3.88 -11.98 12.83
CA ILE A 74 -3.82 -10.51 12.97
C ILE A 74 -4.22 -9.89 11.65
N GLU A 75 -5.12 -8.91 11.70
CA GLU A 75 -5.57 -8.15 10.55
C GLU A 75 -4.71 -6.89 10.37
N TYR A 76 -4.35 -6.60 9.12
CA TYR A 76 -3.57 -5.43 8.75
C TYR A 76 -4.20 -4.67 7.57
N SER A 77 -3.98 -3.35 7.60
CA SER A 77 -4.05 -2.48 6.43
C SER A 77 -2.70 -1.81 6.22
N VAL A 78 -2.31 -1.58 4.97
CA VAL A 78 -1.03 -0.95 4.63
C VAL A 78 -1.21 0.09 3.54
N TYR A 79 -0.46 1.19 3.65
CA TYR A 79 -0.60 2.36 2.78
C TYR A 79 0.72 2.67 2.07
N TYR A 80 0.64 3.02 0.79
CA TYR A 80 1.78 3.41 -0.05
C TYR A 80 1.46 4.67 -0.87
N SER A 81 2.49 5.44 -1.21
CA SER A 81 2.39 6.54 -2.18
C SER A 81 2.96 6.13 -3.52
N VAL A 82 2.28 6.47 -4.61
CA VAL A 82 2.74 6.23 -5.98
C VAL A 82 2.78 7.53 -6.75
N LYS A 83 3.91 7.81 -7.40
CA LYS A 83 4.04 8.97 -8.27
C LYS A 83 3.24 8.73 -9.55
N GLY A 84 2.31 9.63 -9.85
CA GLY A 84 1.43 9.49 -11.00
C GLY A 84 0.02 10.00 -10.75
N LYS A 85 -0.91 9.59 -11.59
CA LYS A 85 -2.30 10.06 -11.56
C LYS A 85 -3.26 8.93 -11.95
N LEU A 86 -4.35 8.82 -11.20
CA LEU A 86 -5.46 7.95 -11.54
C LEU A 86 -6.39 8.62 -12.56
N PRO A 87 -7.02 7.85 -13.47
CA PRO A 87 -7.95 8.38 -14.47
C PRO A 87 -9.25 8.94 -13.86
N ILE A 88 -9.59 8.52 -12.64
CA ILE A 88 -10.70 9.01 -11.81
C ILE A 88 -10.20 9.21 -10.38
N ASP A 89 -10.95 9.93 -9.55
CA ASP A 89 -10.49 10.28 -8.19
C ASP A 89 -10.23 9.06 -7.30
N LYS A 90 -11.03 8.00 -7.44
CA LYS A 90 -10.95 6.79 -6.62
C LYS A 90 -11.16 5.53 -7.46
N ILE A 91 -10.33 4.52 -7.26
CA ILE A 91 -10.52 3.16 -7.81
C ILE A 91 -10.57 2.19 -6.63
N GLU A 92 -11.57 1.31 -6.65
CA GLU A 92 -11.67 0.18 -5.72
C GLU A 92 -11.55 -1.12 -6.51
N HIS A 93 -10.76 -2.05 -6.00
CA HIS A 93 -10.55 -3.35 -6.63
C HIS A 93 -10.37 -4.41 -5.55
N ILE A 94 -10.86 -5.61 -5.80
CA ILE A 94 -10.68 -6.76 -4.92
C ILE A 94 -9.99 -7.84 -5.74
N ASP A 95 -8.87 -8.34 -5.23
CA ASP A 95 -8.13 -9.49 -5.77
C ASP A 95 -8.13 -10.59 -4.70
N ASP A 96 -8.76 -11.72 -5.01
CA ASP A 96 -9.13 -12.77 -4.06
C ASP A 96 -9.92 -12.21 -2.85
N GLU A 97 -9.28 -12.09 -1.68
CA GLU A 97 -9.89 -11.54 -0.45
C GLU A 97 -9.30 -10.16 -0.06
N VAL A 98 -8.29 -9.70 -0.80
CA VAL A 98 -7.53 -8.48 -0.51
C VAL A 98 -8.17 -7.31 -1.24
N SER A 99 -8.41 -6.23 -0.51
CA SER A 99 -8.99 -5.00 -1.04
C SER A 99 -7.91 -3.99 -1.35
N PHE A 100 -7.99 -3.40 -2.54
CA PHE A 100 -7.19 -2.27 -2.99
C PHE A 100 -8.07 -1.04 -3.12
N ILE A 101 -7.68 0.06 -2.48
CA ILE A 101 -8.30 1.36 -2.68
C ILE A 101 -7.24 2.36 -3.09
N LEU A 102 -7.36 2.87 -4.32
CA LEU A 102 -6.47 3.87 -4.88
C LEU A 102 -7.18 5.22 -4.86
N ARG A 103 -6.53 6.27 -4.33
CA ARG A 103 -7.10 7.62 -4.22
C ARG A 103 -6.12 8.67 -4.72
N ASN A 104 -6.54 9.52 -5.65
CA ASN A 104 -5.73 10.67 -6.08
C ASN A 104 -5.46 11.60 -4.88
N TRP A 105 -4.33 12.31 -4.92
CA TRP A 105 -3.88 13.23 -3.88
C TRP A 105 -4.92 14.28 -3.44
N ASN A 106 -5.85 14.68 -4.32
CA ASN A 106 -6.91 15.66 -4.04
C ASN A 106 -8.03 15.13 -3.14
N ILE A 107 -8.18 13.81 -3.01
CA ILE A 107 -9.20 13.16 -2.17
C ILE A 107 -8.60 12.16 -1.17
N ALA A 108 -7.27 12.03 -1.14
CA ALA A 108 -6.58 11.23 -0.14
C ALA A 108 -6.75 11.90 1.24
N SER A 109 -6.98 11.08 2.28
CA SER A 109 -7.04 11.58 3.67
C SER A 109 -5.78 12.36 3.99
N GLU A 110 -5.90 13.49 4.70
CA GLU A 110 -4.74 14.29 5.11
C GLU A 110 -3.70 13.47 5.89
N SER A 111 -4.14 12.48 6.67
CA SER A 111 -3.28 11.53 7.39
C SER A 111 -2.35 10.74 6.46
N TYR A 112 -2.82 10.40 5.25
CA TYR A 112 -2.07 9.64 4.25
C TYR A 112 -1.47 10.54 3.16
N SER A 113 -1.84 11.83 3.13
CA SER A 113 -1.35 12.81 2.16
C SER A 113 0.03 13.38 2.50
N ASN A 114 0.50 13.20 3.74
CA ASN A 114 1.84 13.64 4.16
C ASN A 114 2.93 12.66 3.69
N THR A 115 3.02 12.48 2.37
CA THR A 115 3.94 11.56 1.70
C THR A 115 5.26 12.20 1.30
N GLY A 116 5.44 13.51 1.51
CA GLY A 116 6.59 14.29 1.00
C GLY A 116 6.74 14.28 -0.52
N MET A 117 5.85 13.59 -1.24
CA MET A 117 5.80 13.54 -2.69
C MET A 117 4.99 14.72 -3.20
N ILE A 118 5.55 15.48 -4.13
CA ILE A 118 4.83 16.59 -4.77
C ILE A 118 3.81 16.00 -5.75
N ALA A 119 2.60 16.55 -5.79
CA ALA A 119 1.57 16.18 -6.76
C ALA A 119 2.07 16.25 -8.22
N PRO A 120 1.56 15.41 -9.14
CA PRO A 120 0.52 14.41 -8.91
C PRO A 120 1.08 13.13 -8.28
N TYR A 121 0.35 12.57 -7.33
CA TYR A 121 0.53 11.24 -6.76
C TYR A 121 -0.84 10.65 -6.38
N PHE A 122 -0.87 9.38 -6.04
CA PHE A 122 -2.04 8.75 -5.44
C PHE A 122 -1.63 7.80 -4.33
N ILE A 123 -2.54 7.56 -3.39
CA ILE A 123 -2.36 6.62 -2.29
C ILE A 123 -2.93 5.27 -2.69
N VAL A 124 -2.19 4.21 -2.42
CA VAL A 124 -2.64 2.83 -2.51
C VAL A 124 -2.83 2.32 -1.09
N GLU A 125 -4.07 2.01 -0.73
CA GLU A 125 -4.41 1.25 0.48
C GLU A 125 -4.62 -0.21 0.10
N VAL A 126 -3.99 -1.11 0.84
CA VAL A 126 -4.20 -2.55 0.74
C VAL A 126 -4.69 -3.04 2.09
N SER A 127 -5.89 -3.61 2.14
CA SER A 127 -6.56 -4.05 3.36
C SER A 127 -7.07 -5.49 3.24
N ASN A 128 -7.64 -6.01 4.32
CA ASN A 128 -7.99 -7.43 4.49
C ASN A 128 -6.76 -8.36 4.42
N ILE A 129 -5.63 -7.90 4.97
CA ILE A 129 -4.42 -8.72 5.08
C ILE A 129 -4.49 -9.46 6.41
N PHE A 130 -4.51 -10.79 6.38
CA PHE A 130 -4.59 -11.63 7.57
C PHE A 130 -3.34 -12.49 7.69
N LEU A 131 -2.45 -12.13 8.61
CA LEU A 131 -1.23 -12.87 8.91
C LEU A 131 -1.45 -13.76 10.14
N PRO A 132 -0.73 -14.89 10.28
CA PRO A 132 -0.78 -15.67 11.50
C PRO A 132 -0.46 -14.83 12.75
N TYR A 133 -0.87 -15.32 13.90
CA TYR A 133 -0.42 -14.81 15.19
C TYR A 133 0.85 -15.54 15.63
#